data_AF-A0A3B0UKI2-F1
#
_entry.id   AF-A0A3B0UKI2-F1
#
_cell.length_a   1.000
_cell.length_b   1.000
_cell.length_c   1.000
_cell.angle_alpha   90.00
_cell.angle_beta   90.00
_cell.angle_gamma   90.00
#
_symmetry.space_group_name_H-M   'P 1'
#
loop_
_entity.id
_entity.type
_entity.pdbx_description
1 polymer ?
#
loop_
_entity_poly.entity_id
_entity_poly.type
_entity_poly.pdbx_seq_one_letter_code
_entity_poly.pdbx_strand_id
1 'polypeptide(L)'
;MPTNKSRRYLNLLEAMSKINHIIRQNRNVESTLKLIVEILSEQEQLAHFDFFRITYDNQEYRVKGSGKMKAASCDDIYFFTYSGKRGSLHFCTLEDDAEVEYDTKNQEYFLKSLVNIIRRYLNKMERMQQPLEPDKESSENRELKKGIISSRFLQRFLNKNTHTRDVYHDLMPFKVREILLISSLYDAYAIEREGRFSEHMLGQYGQLNLTSIPRITGTSSVEQAFDILKRRHFDQIIYMVGVDKKTPIIASRRIKEKYPYIPIFLLLNNNNDAEYFRSEQMKLRFIDHVFSWNGDSNIFFSMIKLLEDQMNVENDTRRGKVRVILLAEDSPIYSSRYLSFLYRVLMEQTKRIIDDVSTDELYKVLRMRARPKILFAPSFEQAVDIIDRYKDYLLCLIT
;
A
#
# COMPACT_ATOMS: atom_id res chain seq x y z
N MET A 1 6.15 -15.08 12.77
CA MET A 1 6.04 -14.92 14.24
C MET A 1 6.52 -13.52 14.60
N PRO A 2 5.71 -12.65 15.25
CA PRO A 2 6.23 -11.36 15.73
C PRO A 2 7.35 -11.62 16.74
N THR A 3 8.46 -10.88 16.60
CA THR A 3 9.59 -10.96 17.54
C THR A 3 9.13 -10.61 18.96
N ASN A 4 9.82 -11.12 19.98
CA ASN A 4 9.49 -10.87 21.40
C ASN A 4 9.34 -9.36 21.71
N LYS A 5 10.12 -8.51 21.01
CA LYS A 5 10.08 -7.03 21.07
C LYS A 5 8.76 -6.42 20.57
N SER A 6 8.18 -6.94 19.48
CA SER A 6 6.89 -6.45 18.97
C SER A 6 5.73 -6.83 19.89
N ARG A 7 5.82 -8.00 20.55
CA ARG A 7 4.82 -8.48 21.51
C ARG A 7 4.78 -7.59 22.76
N ARG A 8 5.92 -7.28 23.37
CA ARG A 8 6.01 -6.38 24.55
C ARG A 8 5.39 -5.00 24.29
N TYR A 9 5.63 -4.42 23.11
CA TYR A 9 5.10 -3.10 22.75
C TYR A 9 3.57 -3.09 22.53
N LEU A 10 3.01 -4.15 21.95
CA LEU A 10 1.56 -4.30 21.77
C LEU A 10 0.82 -4.35 23.12
N ASN A 11 1.43 -5.00 24.11
CA ASN A 11 0.85 -5.13 25.45
C ASN A 11 0.75 -3.78 26.18
N LEU A 12 1.76 -2.91 26.05
CA LEU A 12 1.73 -1.54 26.60
C LEU A 12 0.56 -0.72 26.04
N LEU A 13 0.25 -0.90 24.76
CA LEU A 13 -0.85 -0.20 24.08
C LEU A 13 -2.22 -0.68 24.55
N GLU A 14 -2.37 -1.99 24.76
CA GLU A 14 -3.61 -2.57 25.27
C GLU A 14 -3.92 -2.02 26.67
N ALA A 15 -2.91 -1.95 27.55
CA ALA A 15 -3.04 -1.34 28.87
C ALA A 15 -3.46 0.14 28.79
N MET A 16 -2.82 0.95 27.94
CA MET A 16 -3.21 2.35 27.74
C MET A 16 -4.64 2.51 27.22
N SER A 17 -5.10 1.62 26.33
CA SER A 17 -6.45 1.64 25.80
C SER A 17 -7.49 1.38 26.90
N LYS A 18 -7.27 0.34 27.71
CA LYS A 18 -8.13 0.00 28.86
C LYS A 18 -8.19 1.15 29.87
N ILE A 19 -7.05 1.75 30.22
CA ILE A 19 -6.97 2.90 31.14
C ILE A 19 -7.74 4.12 30.60
N ASN A 20 -7.59 4.43 29.32
CA ASN A 20 -8.36 5.52 28.69
C ASN A 20 -9.86 5.26 28.71
N HIS A 21 -10.28 4.00 28.52
CA HIS A 21 -11.69 3.63 28.62
C HIS A 21 -12.23 3.88 30.03
N ILE A 22 -11.51 3.50 31.08
CA ILE A 22 -11.90 3.74 32.48
C ILE A 22 -12.01 5.24 32.78
N ILE A 23 -11.03 6.04 32.36
CA ILE A 23 -11.03 7.48 32.63
C ILE A 23 -12.21 8.19 31.96
N ARG A 24 -12.64 7.73 30.78
CA ARG A 24 -13.82 8.27 30.09
C ARG A 24 -15.12 8.02 30.83
N GLN A 25 -15.18 7.02 31.70
CA GLN A 25 -16.38 6.71 32.49
C GLN A 25 -16.65 7.72 33.62
N ASN A 26 -15.74 8.69 33.86
CA ASN A 26 -15.88 9.78 34.85
C ASN A 26 -16.36 9.30 36.24
N ARG A 27 -15.85 8.16 36.71
CA ARG A 27 -16.10 7.68 38.08
C ARG A 27 -15.40 8.59 39.10
N ASN A 28 -15.67 8.40 40.39
CA ASN A 28 -14.95 9.12 41.44
C ASN A 28 -13.45 8.73 41.45
N VAL A 29 -12.62 9.63 42.00
CA VAL A 29 -11.15 9.52 41.94
C VAL A 29 -10.66 8.19 42.52
N GLU A 30 -11.19 7.79 43.68
CA GLU A 30 -10.83 6.54 44.35
C GLU A 30 -11.08 5.31 43.48
N SER A 31 -12.29 5.17 42.92
CA SER A 31 -12.64 4.00 42.08
C SER A 31 -11.79 3.97 40.82
N THR A 32 -11.57 5.12 40.19
CA THR A 32 -10.80 5.19 38.95
C THR A 32 -9.34 4.85 39.18
N LEU A 33 -8.69 5.42 40.20
CA LEU A 33 -7.28 5.13 40.47
C LEU A 33 -7.08 3.67 40.86
N LYS A 34 -7.99 3.08 41.64
CA LYS A 34 -7.92 1.67 42.01
C LYS A 34 -8.00 0.74 40.79
N LEU A 35 -8.94 0.97 39.88
CA LEU A 35 -9.07 0.19 38.65
C LEU A 35 -7.86 0.37 37.70
N ILE A 36 -7.24 1.55 37.70
CA ILE A 36 -6.01 1.78 36.93
C ILE A 36 -4.88 0.92 37.48
N VAL A 37 -4.71 0.86 38.80
CA VAL A 37 -3.70 -0.04 39.41
C VAL A 37 -4.05 -1.50 39.13
N GLU A 38 -5.31 -1.91 39.23
CA GLU A 38 -5.75 -3.27 38.88
C GLU A 38 -5.39 -3.65 37.43
N ILE A 39 -5.67 -2.77 36.45
CA ILE A 39 -5.26 -3.01 35.06
C ILE A 39 -3.74 -3.13 34.96
N LEU A 40 -2.98 -2.28 35.65
CA LEU A 40 -1.52 -2.32 35.55
C LEU A 40 -0.92 -3.57 36.22
N SER A 41 -1.57 -4.12 37.25
CA SER A 41 -1.11 -5.30 37.99
C SER A 41 -1.61 -6.64 37.42
N GLU A 42 -2.78 -6.70 36.79
CA GLU A 42 -3.39 -7.95 36.29
C GLU A 42 -2.88 -8.40 34.91
N GLN A 43 -2.26 -7.51 34.14
CA GLN A 43 -1.77 -7.89 32.82
C GLN A 43 -0.47 -8.71 32.97
N GLU A 44 -0.57 -10.04 32.92
CA GLU A 44 0.57 -10.98 32.80
C GLU A 44 1.58 -10.58 31.69
N GLN A 45 1.13 -9.73 30.77
CA GLN A 45 1.78 -9.22 29.59
C GLN A 45 2.64 -7.94 29.83
N LEU A 46 2.55 -7.32 31.01
CA LEU A 46 3.41 -6.25 31.52
C LEU A 46 4.64 -6.79 32.26
N ALA A 47 5.07 -8.03 31.98
CA ALA A 47 6.11 -8.80 32.68
C ALA A 47 7.51 -8.15 32.85
N HIS A 48 7.70 -6.88 32.47
CA HIS A 48 8.89 -6.09 32.76
C HIS A 48 8.67 -5.03 33.86
N PHE A 49 7.42 -4.59 34.05
CA PHE A 49 7.03 -3.64 35.08
C PHE A 49 6.14 -4.31 36.10
N ASP A 50 6.50 -4.21 37.37
CA ASP A 50 5.58 -4.47 38.46
C ASP A 50 5.07 -3.12 39.00
N PHE A 51 3.81 -2.82 38.75
CA PHE A 51 3.15 -1.59 39.17
C PHE A 51 2.42 -1.85 40.48
N PHE A 52 2.85 -1.17 41.54
CA PHE A 52 2.37 -1.48 42.89
C PHE A 52 1.38 -0.47 43.44
N ARG A 53 1.58 0.81 43.10
CA ARG A 53 0.92 1.89 43.82
C ARG A 53 0.82 3.18 43.02
N ILE A 54 -0.36 3.79 43.10
CA ILE A 54 -0.53 5.23 42.84
C ILE A 54 -0.78 5.91 44.18
N THR A 55 -0.05 6.98 44.46
CA THR A 55 -0.37 7.88 45.58
C THR A 55 -0.94 9.18 45.04
N TYR A 56 -1.94 9.73 45.71
CA TYR A 56 -2.49 11.04 45.39
C TYR A 56 -3.16 11.64 46.63
N ASP A 57 -2.81 12.88 46.97
CA ASP A 57 -3.41 13.64 48.08
C ASP A 57 -3.38 12.86 49.42
N ASN A 58 -2.21 12.29 49.75
CA ASN A 58 -1.96 11.42 50.91
C ASN A 58 -2.78 10.12 50.96
N GLN A 59 -3.51 9.78 49.89
CA GLN A 59 -4.17 8.48 49.74
C GLN A 59 -3.34 7.53 48.88
N GLU A 60 -3.34 6.26 49.26
CA GLU A 60 -2.62 5.18 48.59
C GLU A 60 -3.62 4.22 47.94
N TYR A 61 -3.48 4.02 46.62
CA TYR A 61 -4.25 3.08 45.84
C TYR A 61 -3.35 1.92 45.42
N ARG A 62 -3.66 0.71 45.89
CA ARG A 62 -2.89 -0.51 45.63
C ARG A 62 -3.80 -1.72 45.47
N VAL A 63 -3.33 -2.74 44.75
CA VAL A 63 -3.99 -4.04 44.66
C VAL A 63 -3.60 -4.91 45.85
N LYS A 64 -4.56 -5.67 46.43
CA LYS A 64 -4.28 -6.65 47.49
C LYS A 64 -3.76 -7.94 46.85
N GLY A 65 -2.45 -8.01 46.62
CA GLY A 65 -1.81 -9.19 46.04
C GLY A 65 -0.30 -9.02 46.00
N SER A 66 0.41 -10.04 46.48
CA SER A 66 1.85 -10.09 46.73
C SER A 66 2.71 -9.63 45.55
N GLY A 67 3.72 -8.79 45.84
CA GLY A 67 4.85 -8.58 44.95
C GLY A 67 5.45 -9.93 44.55
N LYS A 68 5.33 -10.24 43.27
CA LYS A 68 5.97 -11.40 42.67
C LYS A 68 7.27 -10.90 42.05
N MET A 69 8.35 -11.54 42.49
CA MET A 69 9.69 -11.57 41.88
C MET A 69 10.65 -10.44 42.26
N LYS A 70 11.93 -10.83 42.28
CA LYS A 70 13.10 -9.99 42.60
C LYS A 70 13.14 -8.79 41.65
N ALA A 71 12.65 -7.64 42.10
CA ALA A 71 12.81 -6.37 41.40
C ALA A 71 14.30 -5.98 41.36
N ALA A 72 14.79 -5.54 40.20
CA ALA A 72 16.15 -5.03 40.04
C ALA A 72 16.28 -3.60 40.57
N SER A 73 15.27 -2.77 40.30
CA SER A 73 15.18 -1.38 40.73
C SER A 73 13.72 -0.95 40.78
N CYS A 74 13.41 -0.06 41.73
CA CYS A 74 12.08 0.54 41.91
C CYS A 74 12.21 2.05 41.90
N ASP A 75 11.34 2.72 41.15
CA ASP A 75 11.35 4.16 40.95
C ASP A 75 9.95 4.77 41.15
N ASP A 76 9.94 6.06 41.50
CA ASP A 76 8.73 6.87 41.58
C ASP A 76 8.72 7.95 40.49
N ILE A 77 7.59 8.09 39.79
CA ILE A 77 7.33 9.28 38.96
C ILE A 77 6.38 10.19 39.70
N TYR A 78 6.88 11.36 40.10
CA TYR A 78 6.08 12.38 40.76
C TYR A 78 5.36 13.27 39.76
N PHE A 79 4.14 13.67 40.11
CA PHE A 79 3.36 14.66 39.38
C PHE A 79 2.56 15.54 40.35
N PHE A 80 2.18 16.72 39.88
CA PHE A 80 1.35 17.67 40.63
C PHE A 80 0.12 18.03 39.81
N THR A 81 -1.02 18.17 40.48
CA THR A 81 -2.24 18.75 39.87
C THR A 81 -2.14 20.27 39.84
N TYR A 82 -3.09 20.92 39.15
CA TYR A 82 -3.13 22.38 39.08
C TYR A 82 -3.41 23.03 40.44
N SER A 83 -4.11 22.33 41.34
CA SER A 83 -4.31 22.77 42.73
C SER A 83 -3.07 22.58 43.61
N GLY A 84 -1.99 22.01 43.09
CA GLY A 84 -0.75 21.74 43.84
C GLY A 84 -0.75 20.41 44.59
N LYS A 85 -1.81 19.59 44.48
CA LYS A 85 -1.82 18.27 45.12
C LYS A 85 -0.78 17.34 44.48
N ARG A 86 -0.01 16.67 45.33
CA ARG A 86 1.06 15.75 44.92
C ARG A 86 0.48 14.37 44.65
N GLY A 87 0.96 13.74 43.58
CA GLY A 87 0.81 12.31 43.34
C GLY A 87 2.11 11.66 42.90
N SER A 88 2.18 10.33 43.05
CA SER A 88 3.27 9.51 42.54
C SER A 88 2.77 8.22 41.92
N LEU A 89 3.46 7.75 40.88
CA LEU A 89 3.32 6.40 40.33
C LEU A 89 4.56 5.61 40.70
N HIS A 90 4.38 4.54 41.48
CA HIS A 90 5.46 3.64 41.89
C HIS A 90 5.49 2.41 40.98
N PHE A 91 6.67 2.10 40.43
CA PHE A 91 6.88 0.94 39.57
C PHE A 91 8.26 0.33 39.81
N CYS A 92 8.38 -0.99 39.64
CA CYS A 92 9.67 -1.67 39.63
C CYS A 92 9.93 -2.35 38.30
N THR A 93 11.19 -2.43 37.91
CA THR A 93 11.66 -3.14 36.72
C THR A 93 12.32 -4.45 37.09
N LEU A 94 12.07 -5.50 36.31
CA LEU A 94 12.72 -6.80 36.48
C LEU A 94 14.07 -6.83 35.76
N GLU A 95 15.08 -7.43 36.39
CA GLU A 95 16.39 -7.71 35.79
C GLU A 95 16.22 -8.82 34.77
N ASP A 96 16.55 -8.57 33.51
CA ASP A 96 16.73 -9.61 32.51
C ASP A 96 17.79 -9.18 31.50
N ASP A 97 18.63 -10.15 31.11
CA ASP A 97 19.97 -9.99 30.54
C ASP A 97 20.12 -8.94 29.42
N ALA A 98 21.21 -8.18 29.55
CA ALA A 98 21.94 -7.37 28.58
C ALA A 98 21.45 -7.40 27.12
N GLU A 99 20.32 -6.78 26.79
CA GLU A 99 20.02 -6.38 25.41
C GLU A 99 18.94 -5.28 25.33
N VAL A 100 19.33 -4.13 24.75
CA VAL A 100 18.52 -3.22 23.89
C VAL A 100 18.10 -1.86 24.47
N GLU A 101 18.94 -0.87 24.20
CA GLU A 101 18.73 0.59 24.34
C GLU A 101 17.44 1.15 23.68
N TYR A 102 16.79 0.36 22.81
CA TYR A 102 15.57 0.75 22.08
C TYR A 102 14.26 0.41 22.82
N ASP A 103 14.27 -0.52 23.79
CA ASP A 103 13.07 -0.88 24.58
C ASP A 103 12.83 0.16 25.69
N THR A 104 13.91 0.64 26.31
CA THR A 104 13.92 1.65 27.39
C THR A 104 13.22 2.95 27.00
N LYS A 105 13.41 3.43 25.75
CA LYS A 105 12.71 4.63 25.27
C LYS A 105 11.19 4.43 25.22
N ASN A 106 10.71 3.28 24.73
CA ASN A 106 9.26 3.03 24.63
C ASN A 106 8.61 2.91 26.00
N GLN A 107 9.32 2.28 26.94
CA GLN A 107 8.98 2.18 28.35
C GLN A 107 8.88 3.56 29.02
N GLU A 108 9.87 4.43 28.82
CA GLU A 108 9.86 5.80 29.34
C GLU A 108 8.69 6.62 28.76
N TYR A 109 8.41 6.49 27.46
CA TYR A 109 7.26 7.14 26.82
C TYR A 109 5.92 6.66 27.37
N PHE A 110 5.77 5.35 27.61
CA PHE A 110 4.57 4.77 28.21
C PHE A 110 4.32 5.37 29.60
N LEU A 111 5.34 5.36 30.47
CA LEU A 111 5.25 5.89 31.83
C LEU A 111 4.90 7.38 31.84
N LYS A 112 5.57 8.19 31.00
CA LYS A 112 5.24 9.62 30.82
C LYS A 112 3.80 9.83 30.34
N SER A 113 3.32 8.99 29.44
CA SER A 113 1.96 9.10 28.91
C SER A 113 0.91 8.71 29.95
N LEU A 114 1.16 7.66 30.73
CA LEU A 114 0.31 7.21 31.83
C LEU A 114 0.16 8.30 32.90
N VAL A 115 1.26 8.89 33.35
CA VAL A 115 1.25 10.00 34.32
C VAL A 115 0.47 11.20 33.79
N ASN A 116 0.65 11.57 32.52
CA ASN A 116 -0.09 12.67 31.91
C ASN A 116 -1.60 12.39 31.83
N ILE A 117 -2.00 11.15 31.54
CA ILE A 117 -3.40 10.73 31.49
C ILE A 117 -4.02 10.82 32.89
N ILE A 118 -3.34 10.30 33.92
CA ILE A 118 -3.79 10.38 35.32
C ILE A 118 -3.91 11.84 35.77
N ARG A 119 -2.87 12.67 35.53
CA ARG A 119 -2.87 14.09 35.89
C ARG A 119 -4.03 14.85 35.25
N ARG A 120 -4.32 14.60 33.97
CA ARG A 120 -5.44 15.24 33.26
C ARG A 120 -6.79 14.85 33.85
N TYR A 121 -6.98 13.57 34.18
CA TYR A 121 -8.18 13.10 34.84
C TYR A 121 -8.37 13.76 36.21
N LEU A 122 -7.33 13.81 37.04
CA LEU A 122 -7.39 14.42 38.37
C LEU A 122 -7.69 15.92 38.31
N ASN A 123 -7.02 16.67 37.42
CA ASN A 123 -7.31 18.09 37.20
C ASN A 123 -8.76 18.32 36.73
N LYS A 124 -9.29 17.42 35.89
CA LYS A 124 -10.70 17.48 35.46
C LYS A 124 -11.65 17.26 36.64
N MET A 125 -11.32 16.32 37.54
CA MET A 125 -12.15 16.05 38.71
C MET A 125 -12.10 17.15 39.75
N GLU A 126 -10.93 17.75 39.98
CA GLU A 126 -10.78 18.93 40.85
C GLU A 126 -11.64 20.10 40.35
N ARG A 127 -11.64 20.36 39.03
CA ARG A 127 -12.49 21.40 38.43
C ARG A 127 -13.99 21.12 38.61
N MET A 128 -14.42 19.86 38.64
CA MET A 128 -15.83 19.51 38.91
C MET A 128 -16.22 19.64 40.39
N GLN A 129 -15.24 19.67 41.30
CA GLN A 129 -15.46 19.78 42.75
C GLN A 129 -15.39 21.23 43.26
N GLN A 130 -14.95 22.18 42.42
CA GLN A 130 -14.94 23.61 42.75
C GLN A 130 -16.27 24.28 42.35
N PRO A 131 -16.79 25.23 43.14
CA PRO A 131 -17.96 26.02 42.73
C PRO A 131 -17.65 26.80 41.44
N LEU A 132 -18.61 26.85 40.52
CA LEU A 132 -18.54 27.66 39.30
C LEU A 132 -18.40 29.14 39.67
N GLU A 133 -17.19 29.70 39.56
CA GLU A 133 -17.03 31.15 39.38
C GLU A 133 -17.10 31.49 37.88
N PRO A 134 -17.76 32.60 37.50
CA PRO A 134 -17.94 32.96 36.10
C PRO A 134 -16.62 33.43 35.46
N ASP A 135 -16.28 32.76 34.37
CA ASP A 135 -15.25 33.01 33.36
C ASP A 135 -14.22 34.12 33.59
N LYS A 136 -12.98 33.69 33.83
CA LYS A 136 -11.81 34.29 33.18
C LYS A 136 -11.25 33.29 32.17
N GLU A 137 -11.72 33.39 30.92
CA GLU A 137 -11.05 32.80 29.77
C GLU A 137 -9.63 33.39 29.66
N SER A 138 -8.70 32.75 30.36
CA SER A 138 -7.27 32.97 30.16
C SER A 138 -6.76 31.87 29.24
N SER A 139 -6.28 32.30 28.07
CA SER A 139 -5.23 31.78 27.15
C SER A 139 -4.85 30.28 27.03
N GLU A 140 -5.30 29.38 27.90
CA GLU A 140 -4.92 27.96 27.96
C GLU A 140 -5.68 27.08 26.96
N ASN A 141 -6.81 27.56 26.42
CA ASN A 141 -7.63 26.82 25.44
C ASN A 141 -6.90 26.48 24.12
N ARG A 142 -5.70 27.02 23.87
CA ARG A 142 -4.88 26.65 22.70
C ARG A 142 -4.07 25.35 22.87
N GLU A 143 -3.76 24.92 24.09
CA GLU A 143 -3.06 23.63 24.29
C GLU A 143 -4.01 22.44 24.42
N LEU A 144 -5.29 22.68 24.73
CA LEU A 144 -6.33 21.65 24.88
C LEU A 144 -6.69 20.92 23.57
N LYS A 145 -6.30 21.43 22.39
CA LYS A 145 -6.54 20.78 21.09
C LYS A 145 -5.44 19.81 20.63
N LYS A 146 -4.35 19.62 21.37
CA LYS A 146 -3.37 18.56 21.05
C LYS A 146 -3.83 17.25 21.69
N GLY A 147 -4.51 16.46 20.86
CA GLY A 147 -5.05 15.15 21.18
C GLY A 147 -4.11 14.24 21.98
N ILE A 148 -4.73 13.35 22.74
CA ILE A 148 -4.22 12.43 23.78
C ILE A 148 -3.12 11.46 23.28
N ILE A 149 -2.78 11.51 22.00
CA ILE A 149 -1.73 10.71 21.38
C ILE A 149 -0.86 11.72 20.63
N SER A 150 0.41 11.89 21.03
CA SER A 150 1.31 12.72 20.22
C SER A 150 1.28 12.17 18.79
N SER A 151 1.17 13.04 17.78
CA SER A 151 1.19 12.60 16.38
C SER A 151 2.36 11.65 16.10
N ARG A 152 3.49 11.85 16.79
CA ARG A 152 4.68 10.98 16.78
C ARG A 152 4.43 9.56 17.34
N PHE A 153 3.56 9.39 18.33
CA PHE A 153 3.22 8.07 18.89
C PHE A 153 2.30 7.27 17.96
N LEU A 154 1.27 7.92 17.40
CA LEU A 154 0.45 7.31 16.34
C LEU A 154 1.32 6.98 15.13
N GLN A 155 2.16 7.91 14.69
CA GLN A 155 3.06 7.74 13.56
C GLN A 155 4.09 6.63 13.81
N ARG A 156 4.64 6.49 15.03
CA ARG A 156 5.51 5.35 15.38
C ARG A 156 4.75 4.03 15.43
N PHE A 157 3.54 4.01 15.96
CA PHE A 157 2.69 2.81 15.98
C PHE A 157 2.36 2.33 14.56
N LEU A 158 1.93 3.25 13.69
CA LEU A 158 1.68 2.96 12.28
C LEU A 158 2.98 2.49 11.62
N ASN A 159 4.08 3.23 11.73
CA ASN A 159 5.31 2.93 10.99
C ASN A 159 6.00 1.62 11.43
N LYS A 160 5.92 1.21 12.71
CA LYS A 160 6.64 0.03 13.25
C LYS A 160 6.18 -1.30 12.64
N ASN A 161 4.93 -1.37 12.16
CA ASN A 161 4.36 -2.53 11.45
C ASN A 161 4.15 -2.29 9.95
N THR A 162 4.40 -1.08 9.46
CA THR A 162 3.98 -0.66 8.10
C THR A 162 5.16 -0.30 7.20
N HIS A 163 6.40 -0.10 7.70
CA HIS A 163 7.51 0.35 6.84
C HIS A 163 7.77 -0.53 5.61
N THR A 164 7.59 -1.86 5.70
CA THR A 164 7.67 -2.76 4.52
C THR A 164 6.40 -2.75 3.67
N ARG A 165 5.23 -2.50 4.28
CA ARG A 165 3.93 -2.37 3.60
C ARG A 165 3.86 -1.06 2.80
N ASP A 166 4.39 0.02 3.37
CA ASP A 166 4.43 1.38 2.79
C ASP A 166 5.16 1.40 1.46
N VAL A 167 6.27 0.68 1.33
CA VAL A 167 7.00 0.59 0.06
C VAL A 167 6.12 0.00 -1.04
N TYR A 168 5.31 -1.03 -0.75
CA TYR A 168 4.43 -1.64 -1.75
C TYR A 168 3.22 -0.75 -2.10
N HIS A 169 2.77 0.10 -1.16
CA HIS A 169 1.75 1.11 -1.45
C HIS A 169 2.23 2.12 -2.49
N ASP A 170 3.52 2.43 -2.48
CA ASP A 170 4.17 3.35 -3.40
C ASP A 170 4.49 2.75 -4.79
N LEU A 171 4.27 1.45 -5.00
CA LEU A 171 4.50 0.78 -6.28
C LEU A 171 3.28 0.76 -7.18
N MET A 172 3.53 0.74 -8.49
CA MET A 172 2.53 0.79 -9.56
C MET A 172 1.48 1.90 -9.39
N PRO A 173 1.89 3.17 -9.21
CA PRO A 173 0.95 4.30 -9.09
C PRO A 173 0.07 4.48 -10.33
N PHE A 174 0.60 4.21 -11.53
CA PHE A 174 -0.17 4.22 -12.77
C PHE A 174 -0.88 2.88 -12.98
N LYS A 175 -2.17 2.95 -13.31
CA LYS A 175 -3.01 1.81 -13.68
C LYS A 175 -3.86 2.20 -14.88
N VAL A 176 -3.93 1.31 -15.86
CA VAL A 176 -4.84 1.47 -17.00
C VAL A 176 -6.25 1.24 -16.48
N ARG A 177 -7.14 2.22 -16.68
CA ARG A 177 -8.53 2.19 -16.21
C ARG A 177 -9.52 2.27 -17.36
N GLU A 178 -9.23 3.05 -18.39
CA GLU A 178 -10.12 3.26 -19.53
C GLU A 178 -9.40 2.93 -20.84
N ILE A 179 -9.92 1.95 -21.58
CA ILE A 179 -9.39 1.51 -22.87
C ILE A 179 -10.42 1.80 -23.95
N LEU A 180 -10.00 2.46 -25.03
CA LEU A 180 -10.80 2.63 -26.24
C LEU A 180 -10.41 1.54 -27.25
N LEU A 181 -11.36 0.66 -27.56
CA LEU A 181 -11.20 -0.39 -28.55
C LEU A 181 -11.84 0.06 -29.87
N ILE A 182 -11.02 0.22 -30.92
CA ILE A 182 -11.48 0.54 -32.27
C ILE A 182 -11.43 -0.75 -33.09
N SER A 183 -12.60 -1.26 -33.50
CA SER A 183 -12.69 -2.53 -34.23
C SER A 183 -13.92 -2.57 -35.11
N SER A 184 -13.83 -3.27 -36.25
CA SER A 184 -15.04 -3.68 -36.96
C SER A 184 -15.86 -4.64 -36.08
N LEU A 185 -17.18 -4.68 -36.30
CA LEU A 185 -18.05 -5.64 -35.59
C LEU A 185 -17.64 -7.09 -35.88
N TYR A 186 -17.17 -7.37 -37.10
CA TYR A 186 -16.70 -8.70 -37.49
C TYR A 186 -15.47 -9.12 -36.70
N ASP A 187 -14.44 -8.28 -36.64
CA ASP A 187 -13.19 -8.61 -35.96
C ASP A 187 -13.42 -8.73 -34.43
N ALA A 188 -14.22 -7.84 -33.86
CA ALA A 188 -14.57 -7.90 -32.43
C ALA A 188 -15.32 -9.19 -32.10
N TYR A 189 -16.25 -9.60 -32.97
CA TYR A 189 -17.00 -10.85 -32.81
C TYR A 189 -16.12 -12.10 -33.01
N ALA A 190 -15.19 -12.07 -33.98
CA ALA A 190 -14.25 -13.15 -34.22
C ALA A 190 -13.38 -13.42 -32.99
N ILE A 191 -12.79 -12.37 -32.40
CA ILE A 191 -11.97 -12.49 -31.19
C ILE A 191 -12.79 -13.01 -29.99
N GLU A 192 -14.00 -12.49 -29.77
CA GLU A 192 -14.83 -12.95 -28.64
C GLU A 192 -15.24 -14.43 -28.81
N ARG A 193 -15.51 -14.88 -30.04
CA ARG A 193 -15.83 -16.28 -30.32
C ARG A 193 -14.65 -17.23 -30.16
N GLU A 194 -13.47 -16.83 -30.63
CA GLU A 194 -12.27 -17.68 -30.60
C GLU A 194 -11.65 -17.73 -29.19
N GLY A 195 -11.59 -16.60 -28.50
CA GLY A 195 -10.84 -16.46 -27.25
C GLY A 195 -11.66 -16.25 -25.99
N ARG A 196 -13.00 -16.11 -26.09
CA ARG A 196 -13.89 -15.71 -24.98
C ARG A 196 -13.28 -14.60 -24.13
N PHE A 197 -12.81 -13.58 -24.82
CA PHE A 197 -11.97 -12.52 -24.31
C PHE A 197 -12.50 -11.92 -23.00
N SER A 198 -13.80 -11.62 -22.96
CA SER A 198 -14.44 -11.00 -21.80
C SER A 198 -14.39 -11.90 -20.55
N GLU A 199 -14.65 -13.20 -20.71
CA GLU A 199 -14.59 -14.19 -19.62
C GLU A 199 -13.16 -14.40 -19.13
N HIS A 200 -12.20 -14.55 -20.05
CA HIS A 200 -10.80 -14.75 -19.72
C HIS A 200 -10.19 -13.55 -19.00
N MET A 201 -10.53 -12.33 -19.43
CA MET A 201 -10.08 -11.13 -18.75
C MET A 201 -10.58 -11.07 -17.31
N LEU A 202 -11.88 -11.27 -17.09
CA LEU A 202 -12.46 -11.29 -15.75
C LEU A 202 -11.86 -12.40 -14.88
N GLY A 203 -11.68 -13.60 -15.46
CA GLY A 203 -11.08 -14.75 -14.79
C GLY A 203 -9.66 -14.48 -14.32
N GLN A 204 -8.81 -13.91 -15.17
CA GLN A 204 -7.42 -13.60 -14.79
C GLN A 204 -7.32 -12.57 -13.67
N TYR A 205 -8.08 -11.48 -13.76
CA TYR A 205 -8.06 -10.46 -12.73
C TYR A 205 -8.60 -10.99 -11.39
N GLY A 206 -9.64 -11.82 -11.43
CA GLY A 206 -10.17 -12.50 -10.25
C GLY A 206 -9.18 -13.48 -9.63
N GLN A 207 -8.56 -14.35 -10.43
CA GLN A 207 -7.58 -15.33 -9.94
C GLN A 207 -6.33 -14.67 -9.34
N LEU A 208 -5.93 -13.51 -9.86
CA LEU A 208 -4.72 -12.80 -9.42
C LEU A 208 -5.00 -11.76 -8.32
N ASN A 209 -6.23 -11.72 -7.76
CA ASN A 209 -6.68 -10.74 -6.78
C ASN A 209 -6.37 -9.29 -7.20
N LEU A 210 -6.47 -8.99 -8.51
CA LEU A 210 -6.18 -7.67 -9.05
C LEU A 210 -7.41 -6.78 -8.90
N THR A 211 -7.27 -5.67 -8.19
CA THR A 211 -8.41 -4.82 -7.81
C THR A 211 -8.85 -3.82 -8.89
N SER A 212 -8.07 -3.63 -9.95
CA SER A 212 -8.33 -2.63 -10.99
C SER A 212 -8.49 -3.28 -12.36
N ILE A 213 -9.70 -3.75 -12.66
CA ILE A 213 -10.07 -4.23 -14.00
C ILE A 213 -10.36 -3.00 -14.87
N PRO A 214 -9.68 -2.83 -16.02
CA PRO A 214 -9.95 -1.71 -16.91
C PRO A 214 -11.33 -1.85 -17.56
N ARG A 215 -11.99 -0.71 -17.77
CA ARG A 215 -13.19 -0.59 -18.57
C ARG A 215 -12.81 -0.47 -20.04
N ILE A 216 -13.52 -1.20 -20.89
CA ILE A 216 -13.33 -1.18 -22.34
C ILE A 216 -14.55 -0.53 -22.99
N THR A 217 -14.30 0.46 -23.83
CA THR A 217 -15.32 1.13 -24.65
C THR A 217 -15.04 0.82 -26.11
N GLY A 218 -15.97 0.15 -26.79
CA GLY A 218 -15.84 -0.20 -28.21
C GLY A 218 -16.41 0.86 -29.15
N THR A 219 -15.74 1.08 -30.29
CA THR A 219 -16.22 1.90 -31.40
C THR A 219 -16.00 1.20 -32.73
N SER A 220 -16.93 1.37 -33.66
CA SER A 220 -16.85 0.73 -34.98
C SER A 220 -16.24 1.60 -36.08
N SER A 221 -16.01 2.89 -35.80
CA SER A 221 -15.37 3.81 -36.75
C SER A 221 -14.48 4.84 -36.05
N VAL A 222 -13.58 5.44 -36.83
CA VAL A 222 -12.66 6.48 -36.38
C VAL A 222 -13.40 7.75 -35.97
N GLU A 223 -14.48 8.07 -36.67
CA GLU A 223 -15.34 9.23 -36.36
C GLU A 223 -16.01 9.05 -34.98
N GLN A 224 -16.54 7.86 -34.71
CA GLN A 224 -17.06 7.54 -33.38
C GLN A 224 -15.98 7.59 -32.31
N ALA A 225 -14.79 7.05 -32.59
CA ALA A 225 -13.64 7.12 -31.69
C ALA A 225 -13.32 8.58 -31.33
N PHE A 226 -13.26 9.48 -32.30
CA PHE A 226 -13.04 10.91 -32.05
C PHE A 226 -14.13 11.56 -31.20
N ASP A 227 -15.40 11.21 -31.42
CA ASP A 227 -16.49 11.78 -30.63
C ASP A 227 -16.47 11.33 -29.17
N ILE A 228 -16.04 10.10 -28.90
CA ILE A 228 -15.86 9.61 -27.53
C ILE A 228 -14.60 10.21 -26.89
N LEU A 229 -13.49 10.32 -27.64
CA LEU A 229 -12.24 10.94 -27.17
C LEU A 229 -12.41 12.42 -26.77
N LYS A 230 -13.40 13.14 -27.35
CA LYS A 230 -13.75 14.50 -26.91
C LYS A 230 -14.45 14.55 -25.55
N ARG A 231 -15.13 13.47 -25.17
CA ARG A 231 -16.05 13.43 -24.01
C ARG A 231 -15.42 12.76 -22.78
N ARG A 232 -14.43 11.89 -22.98
CA ARG A 232 -13.82 11.08 -21.93
C ARG A 232 -12.33 10.92 -22.15
N HIS A 233 -11.61 10.70 -21.05
CA HIS A 233 -10.20 10.34 -21.08
C HIS A 233 -10.04 8.83 -21.24
N PHE A 234 -8.99 8.45 -21.96
CA PHE A 234 -8.57 7.06 -22.12
C PHE A 234 -7.08 6.97 -21.82
N ASP A 235 -6.70 5.89 -21.16
CA ASP A 235 -5.31 5.60 -20.83
C ASP A 235 -4.61 4.85 -21.96
N GLN A 236 -5.39 4.17 -22.81
CA GLN A 236 -4.88 3.36 -23.91
C GLN A 236 -5.91 3.24 -25.05
N ILE A 237 -5.42 3.19 -26.28
CA ILE A 237 -6.21 2.82 -27.46
C ILE A 237 -5.68 1.50 -28.00
N ILE A 238 -6.59 0.56 -28.25
CA ILE A 238 -6.30 -0.66 -28.99
C ILE A 238 -7.07 -0.58 -30.31
N TYR A 239 -6.37 -0.61 -31.43
CA TYR A 239 -6.96 -0.63 -32.75
C TYR A 239 -6.79 -2.03 -33.36
N MET A 240 -7.91 -2.72 -33.59
CA MET A 240 -7.91 -4.02 -34.25
C MET A 240 -7.83 -3.86 -35.77
N VAL A 241 -6.83 -4.48 -36.37
CA VAL A 241 -6.59 -4.45 -37.80
C VAL A 241 -7.20 -5.69 -38.43
N GLY A 242 -8.29 -5.48 -39.17
CA GLY A 242 -8.91 -6.48 -40.03
C GLY A 242 -8.29 -6.48 -41.44
N VAL A 243 -9.13 -6.64 -42.47
CA VAL A 243 -8.69 -6.74 -43.88
C VAL A 243 -8.06 -5.44 -44.41
N ASP A 244 -8.53 -4.28 -43.94
CA ASP A 244 -8.02 -2.98 -44.35
C ASP A 244 -6.82 -2.55 -43.50
N LYS A 245 -5.64 -2.50 -44.14
CA LYS A 245 -4.37 -2.17 -43.49
C LYS A 245 -4.09 -0.66 -43.46
N LYS A 246 -4.69 0.13 -44.37
CA LYS A 246 -4.36 1.55 -44.54
C LYS A 246 -5.14 2.44 -43.57
N THR A 247 -6.43 2.14 -43.39
CA THR A 247 -7.29 2.94 -42.51
C THR A 247 -6.80 2.99 -41.06
N PRO A 248 -6.37 1.87 -40.43
CA PRO A 248 -5.82 1.92 -39.07
C PRO A 248 -4.60 2.85 -38.95
N ILE A 249 -3.71 2.84 -39.95
CA ILE A 249 -2.54 3.74 -39.97
C ILE A 249 -2.96 5.20 -40.03
N ILE A 250 -3.85 5.54 -40.98
CA ILE A 250 -4.33 6.92 -41.15
C ILE A 250 -5.08 7.39 -39.89
N ALA A 251 -5.90 6.52 -39.31
CA ALA A 251 -6.65 6.79 -38.10
C ALA A 251 -5.73 7.04 -36.91
N SER A 252 -4.78 6.14 -36.65
CA SER A 252 -3.82 6.26 -35.54
C SER A 252 -3.02 7.56 -35.65
N ARG A 253 -2.57 7.93 -36.86
CA ARG A 253 -1.90 9.22 -37.08
C ARG A 253 -2.80 10.40 -36.71
N ARG A 254 -4.04 10.45 -37.24
CA ARG A 254 -4.99 11.54 -36.95
C ARG A 254 -5.31 11.63 -35.46
N ILE A 255 -5.39 10.49 -34.76
CA ILE A 255 -5.63 10.46 -33.32
C ILE A 255 -4.42 11.01 -32.57
N LYS A 256 -3.20 10.54 -32.88
CA LYS A 256 -1.97 10.96 -32.22
C LYS A 256 -1.67 12.45 -32.43
N GLU A 257 -2.04 13.02 -33.58
CA GLU A 257 -1.96 14.47 -33.84
C GLU A 257 -2.77 15.31 -32.84
N LYS A 258 -3.93 14.81 -32.37
CA LYS A 258 -4.79 15.51 -31.41
C LYS A 258 -4.58 15.07 -29.96
N TYR A 259 -4.21 13.82 -29.77
CA TYR A 259 -4.08 13.15 -28.47
C TYR A 259 -2.72 12.45 -28.37
N PRO A 260 -1.60 13.21 -28.36
CA PRO A 260 -0.25 12.63 -28.46
C PRO A 260 0.13 11.77 -27.25
N TYR A 261 -0.49 12.03 -26.10
CA TYR A 261 -0.19 11.34 -24.84
C TYR A 261 -0.83 9.95 -24.71
N ILE A 262 -1.81 9.63 -25.55
CA ILE A 262 -2.51 8.34 -25.46
C ILE A 262 -1.72 7.31 -26.26
N PRO A 263 -1.25 6.22 -25.65
CA PRO A 263 -0.60 5.13 -26.37
C PRO A 263 -1.60 4.40 -27.25
N ILE A 264 -1.20 4.11 -28.49
CA ILE A 264 -2.00 3.43 -29.52
C ILE A 264 -1.31 2.12 -29.86
N PHE A 265 -1.97 1.01 -29.54
CA PHE A 265 -1.50 -0.33 -29.87
C PHE A 265 -2.32 -0.89 -31.02
N LEU A 266 -1.66 -1.50 -32.00
CA LEU A 266 -2.35 -2.26 -33.05
C LEU A 266 -2.43 -3.72 -32.65
N LEU A 267 -3.59 -4.35 -32.90
CA LEU A 267 -3.78 -5.79 -32.80
C LEU A 267 -4.15 -6.34 -34.18
N LEU A 268 -3.21 -7.05 -34.81
CA LEU A 268 -3.39 -7.64 -36.13
C LEU A 268 -4.17 -8.94 -36.02
N ASN A 269 -5.29 -9.05 -36.74
CA ASN A 269 -6.06 -10.30 -36.81
C ASN A 269 -5.37 -11.34 -37.72
N ASN A 270 -4.59 -10.88 -38.71
CA ASN A 270 -3.89 -11.74 -39.67
C ASN A 270 -2.37 -11.59 -39.56
N ASN A 271 -1.67 -12.70 -39.32
CA ASN A 271 -0.22 -12.75 -39.21
C ASN A 271 0.50 -12.38 -40.51
N ASN A 272 -0.13 -12.59 -41.67
CA ASN A 272 0.43 -12.19 -42.96
C ASN A 272 0.61 -10.67 -43.08
N ASP A 273 -0.07 -9.90 -42.23
CA ASP A 273 0.03 -8.44 -42.24
C ASP A 273 1.17 -7.94 -41.36
N ALA A 274 1.76 -8.79 -40.52
CA ALA A 274 2.83 -8.42 -39.61
C ALA A 274 4.04 -7.82 -40.36
N GLU A 275 4.43 -8.38 -41.50
CA GLU A 275 5.55 -7.87 -42.31
C GLU A 275 5.27 -6.49 -42.90
N TYR A 276 4.01 -6.21 -43.27
CA TYR A 276 3.61 -4.87 -43.74
C TYR A 276 3.78 -3.83 -42.63
N PHE A 277 3.32 -4.13 -41.41
CA PHE A 277 3.46 -3.20 -40.29
C PHE A 277 4.89 -3.12 -39.74
N ARG A 278 5.67 -4.20 -39.81
CA ARG A 278 7.08 -4.25 -39.41
C ARG A 278 7.95 -3.39 -40.33
N SER A 279 7.82 -3.56 -41.64
CA SER A 279 8.57 -2.76 -42.62
C SER A 279 8.27 -1.26 -42.54
N GLU A 280 7.05 -0.90 -42.14
CA GLU A 280 6.64 0.48 -41.91
C GLU A 280 6.90 0.97 -40.48
N GLN A 281 7.23 0.10 -39.51
CA GLN A 281 7.26 0.44 -38.08
C GLN A 281 8.20 1.59 -37.74
N MET A 282 9.37 1.68 -38.40
CA MET A 282 10.30 2.81 -38.24
C MET A 282 9.71 4.16 -38.70
N LYS A 283 8.71 4.16 -39.58
CA LYS A 283 7.99 5.35 -40.07
C LYS A 283 6.74 5.66 -39.25
N LEU A 284 6.25 4.72 -38.47
CA LEU A 284 4.99 4.79 -37.72
C LEU A 284 5.19 5.31 -36.29
N ARG A 285 5.80 6.50 -36.12
CA ARG A 285 6.04 7.12 -34.79
C ARG A 285 4.78 7.38 -33.95
N PHE A 286 3.59 7.23 -34.53
CA PHE A 286 2.29 7.40 -33.89
C PHE A 286 1.65 6.09 -33.42
N ILE A 287 2.28 4.95 -33.68
CA ILE A 287 1.90 3.63 -33.16
C ILE A 287 2.98 3.21 -32.19
N ASP A 288 2.58 2.97 -30.94
CA ASP A 288 3.52 2.66 -29.87
C ASP A 288 3.97 1.19 -29.96
N HIS A 289 3.04 0.26 -30.20
CA HIS A 289 3.34 -1.16 -30.38
C HIS A 289 2.38 -1.85 -31.36
N VAL A 290 2.88 -2.90 -32.02
CA VAL A 290 2.12 -3.77 -32.92
C VAL A 290 2.11 -5.18 -32.34
N PHE A 291 0.93 -5.74 -32.18
CA PHE A 291 0.71 -7.09 -31.68
C PHE A 291 -0.02 -7.93 -32.72
N SER A 292 0.10 -9.24 -32.61
CA SER A 292 -0.57 -10.22 -33.45
C SER A 292 -1.49 -11.09 -32.59
N TRP A 293 -2.75 -11.21 -33.03
CA TRP A 293 -3.70 -12.15 -32.45
C TRP A 293 -3.34 -13.57 -32.90
N ASN A 294 -3.19 -14.46 -31.92
CA ASN A 294 -2.82 -15.86 -32.13
C ASN A 294 -3.84 -16.83 -31.51
N GLY A 295 -5.04 -16.34 -31.17
CA GLY A 295 -6.05 -17.10 -30.43
C GLY A 295 -5.86 -17.13 -28.91
N ASP A 296 -4.78 -16.55 -28.36
CA ASP A 296 -4.57 -16.45 -26.91
C ASP A 296 -5.17 -15.14 -26.37
N SER A 297 -6.28 -15.25 -25.63
CA SER A 297 -6.95 -14.10 -25.00
C SER A 297 -6.09 -13.38 -23.96
N ASN A 298 -5.00 -13.99 -23.47
CA ASN A 298 -4.06 -13.35 -22.56
C ASN A 298 -3.28 -12.20 -23.20
N ILE A 299 -3.32 -12.05 -24.53
CA ILE A 299 -2.63 -10.96 -25.22
C ILE A 299 -3.14 -9.59 -24.75
N PHE A 300 -4.44 -9.43 -24.53
CA PHE A 300 -5.00 -8.18 -24.03
C PHE A 300 -4.55 -7.86 -22.61
N PHE A 301 -4.48 -8.87 -21.74
CA PHE A 301 -3.88 -8.70 -20.41
C PHE A 301 -2.44 -8.19 -20.53
N SER A 302 -1.68 -8.77 -21.45
CA SER A 302 -0.28 -8.45 -21.68
C SER A 302 -0.10 -7.05 -22.23
N MET A 303 -0.95 -6.60 -23.17
CA MET A 303 -0.96 -5.23 -23.66
C MET A 303 -1.19 -4.22 -22.54
N ILE A 304 -2.13 -4.50 -21.63
CA ILE A 304 -2.40 -3.65 -20.47
C ILE A 304 -1.19 -3.62 -19.53
N LYS A 305 -0.64 -4.79 -19.21
CA LYS A 305 0.49 -4.90 -18.27
C LYS A 305 1.80 -4.38 -18.83
N LEU A 306 2.00 -4.45 -20.13
CA LEU A 306 3.15 -3.84 -20.79
C LEU A 306 3.13 -2.33 -20.63
N LEU A 307 1.99 -1.69 -20.87
CA LEU A 307 1.84 -0.26 -20.66
C LEU A 307 2.00 0.11 -19.18
N GLU A 308 1.38 -0.64 -18.27
CA GLU A 308 1.56 -0.41 -16.83
C GLU A 308 3.04 -0.53 -16.42
N ASP A 309 3.76 -1.54 -16.90
CA ASP A 309 5.16 -1.76 -16.55
C ASP A 309 6.05 -0.64 -17.10
N GLN A 310 5.85 -0.25 -18.36
CA GLN A 310 6.59 0.85 -18.98
C GLN A 310 6.39 2.19 -18.24
N MET A 311 5.17 2.49 -17.81
CA MET A 311 4.89 3.75 -17.11
C MET A 311 5.37 3.76 -15.65
N ASN A 312 5.47 2.58 -15.02
CA ASN A 312 5.82 2.48 -13.60
C ASN A 312 7.28 2.09 -13.32
N VAL A 313 8.03 1.59 -14.31
CA VAL A 313 9.36 1.01 -14.09
C VAL A 313 10.32 1.96 -13.38
N GLU A 314 10.33 3.25 -13.73
CA GLU A 314 11.23 4.24 -13.11
C GLU A 314 10.88 4.44 -11.62
N ASN A 315 9.60 4.60 -11.28
CA ASN A 315 9.17 4.73 -9.90
C ASN A 315 9.45 3.44 -9.10
N ASP A 316 9.11 2.29 -9.68
CA ASP A 316 9.14 1.01 -8.98
C ASP A 316 10.57 0.50 -8.76
N THR A 317 11.49 0.75 -9.70
CA THR A 317 12.93 0.50 -9.52
C THR A 317 13.52 1.42 -8.45
N ARG A 318 13.22 2.73 -8.50
CA ARG A 318 13.78 3.71 -7.54
C ARG A 318 13.26 3.53 -6.12
N ARG A 319 11.95 3.31 -5.93
CA ARG A 319 11.33 3.19 -4.61
C ARG A 319 11.38 1.77 -4.06
N GLY A 320 11.08 0.78 -4.89
CA GLY A 320 10.93 -0.62 -4.48
C GLY A 320 12.09 -1.52 -4.82
N LYS A 321 13.11 -1.03 -5.54
CA LYS A 321 14.18 -1.86 -6.13
C LYS A 321 13.63 -3.03 -6.94
N VAL A 322 12.46 -2.82 -7.57
CA VAL A 322 11.80 -3.84 -8.38
C VAL A 322 12.71 -4.22 -9.54
N ARG A 323 12.79 -5.53 -9.82
CA ARG A 323 13.64 -6.06 -10.88
C ARG A 323 12.98 -5.91 -12.26
N VAL A 324 13.80 -5.86 -13.30
CA VAL A 324 13.35 -5.70 -14.70
C VAL A 324 13.75 -6.92 -15.52
N ILE A 325 12.82 -7.47 -16.29
CA ILE A 325 13.08 -8.44 -17.35
C ILE A 325 12.97 -7.70 -18.67
N LEU A 326 14.01 -7.75 -19.49
CA LEU A 326 13.98 -7.17 -20.83
C LEU A 326 13.68 -8.26 -21.86
N LEU A 327 12.66 -8.05 -22.68
CA LEU A 327 12.39 -8.83 -23.88
C LEU A 327 12.81 -8.01 -25.10
N ALA A 328 13.78 -8.49 -25.87
CA ALA A 328 14.21 -7.88 -27.12
C ALA A 328 13.81 -8.78 -28.29
N GLU A 329 12.77 -8.41 -29.03
CA GLU A 329 12.21 -9.23 -30.12
C GLU A 329 11.57 -8.31 -31.16
N ASP A 330 12.00 -8.43 -32.42
CA ASP A 330 11.62 -7.50 -33.49
C ASP A 330 10.42 -7.98 -34.32
N SER A 331 10.02 -9.24 -34.18
CA SER A 331 8.83 -9.81 -34.80
C SER A 331 7.59 -9.57 -33.94
N PRO A 332 6.54 -8.89 -34.47
CA PRO A 332 5.26 -8.74 -33.77
C PRO A 332 4.59 -10.08 -33.42
N ILE A 333 4.80 -11.11 -34.24
CA ILE A 333 4.21 -12.44 -34.03
C ILE A 333 4.87 -13.13 -32.83
N TYR A 334 6.20 -13.13 -32.76
CA TYR A 334 6.92 -13.77 -31.67
C TYR A 334 6.83 -12.97 -30.38
N SER A 335 7.00 -11.65 -30.44
CA SER A 335 6.88 -10.78 -29.26
C SER A 335 5.50 -10.89 -28.61
N SER A 336 4.42 -10.93 -29.39
CA SER A 336 3.06 -11.12 -28.86
C SER A 336 2.92 -12.45 -28.12
N ARG A 337 3.43 -13.54 -28.70
CA ARG A 337 3.42 -14.88 -28.07
C ARG A 337 4.24 -14.91 -26.79
N TYR A 338 5.43 -14.33 -26.81
CA TYR A 338 6.33 -14.29 -25.66
C TYR A 338 5.76 -13.43 -24.55
N LEU A 339 5.23 -12.23 -24.84
CA LEU A 339 4.62 -11.37 -23.83
C LEU A 339 3.43 -12.06 -23.15
N SER A 340 2.52 -12.66 -23.92
CA SER A 340 1.41 -13.45 -23.36
C SER A 340 1.87 -14.55 -22.42
N PHE A 341 2.87 -15.32 -22.85
CA PHE A 341 3.43 -16.39 -22.04
C PHE A 341 4.15 -15.88 -20.79
N LEU A 342 5.03 -14.88 -20.94
CA LEU A 342 5.85 -14.33 -19.86
C LEU A 342 4.98 -13.69 -18.78
N TYR A 343 3.97 -12.89 -19.16
CA TYR A 343 3.08 -12.29 -18.18
C TYR A 343 2.30 -13.33 -17.38
N ARG A 344 1.79 -14.38 -18.05
CA ARG A 344 1.10 -15.48 -17.37
C ARG A 344 2.02 -16.17 -16.37
N VAL A 345 3.19 -16.61 -16.80
CA VAL A 345 4.16 -17.31 -15.94
C VAL A 345 4.60 -16.41 -14.78
N LEU A 346 4.97 -15.17 -15.06
CA LEU A 346 5.45 -14.23 -14.04
C LEU A 346 4.40 -13.98 -12.96
N MET A 347 3.14 -13.78 -13.35
CA MET A 347 2.04 -13.56 -12.40
C MET A 347 1.78 -14.80 -11.55
N GLU A 348 1.72 -15.99 -12.17
CA GLU A 348 1.52 -17.25 -11.46
C GLU A 348 2.64 -17.53 -10.45
N GLN A 349 3.90 -17.35 -10.86
CA GLN A 349 5.05 -17.56 -9.97
C GLN A 349 5.06 -16.55 -8.83
N THR A 350 4.79 -15.28 -9.13
CA THR A 350 4.73 -14.24 -8.09
C THR A 350 3.63 -14.55 -7.08
N LYS A 351 2.45 -14.98 -7.55
CA LYS A 351 1.34 -15.37 -6.69
C LYS A 351 1.71 -16.52 -5.76
N ARG A 352 2.30 -17.60 -6.30
CA ARG A 352 2.73 -18.78 -5.50
C ARG A 352 3.67 -18.36 -4.36
N ILE A 353 4.70 -17.58 -4.66
CA ILE A 353 5.66 -17.09 -3.66
C ILE A 353 4.99 -16.24 -2.57
N ILE A 354 3.96 -15.48 -2.92
CA ILE A 354 3.23 -14.62 -1.98
C ILE A 354 2.30 -15.46 -1.08
N ASP A 355 1.57 -16.41 -1.68
CA ASP A 355 0.64 -17.29 -0.99
C ASP A 355 1.35 -18.19 0.04
N ASP A 356 2.57 -18.64 -0.25
CA ASP A 356 3.38 -19.47 0.66
C ASP A 356 3.82 -18.72 1.94
N VAL A 357 3.83 -17.38 1.93
CA VAL A 357 4.47 -16.56 2.96
C VAL A 357 3.49 -15.72 3.77
N SER A 358 2.29 -15.42 3.26
CA SER A 358 1.38 -14.45 3.87
C SER A 358 -0.03 -14.98 4.10
N THR A 359 -0.58 -14.67 5.27
CA THR A 359 -1.98 -14.96 5.63
C THR A 359 -2.91 -13.75 5.47
N ASP A 360 -2.38 -12.57 5.09
CA ASP A 360 -3.14 -11.30 4.98
C ASP A 360 -3.41 -10.97 3.51
N GLU A 361 -4.67 -11.13 3.08
CA GLU A 361 -5.09 -10.92 1.69
C GLU A 361 -4.78 -9.51 1.16
N LEU A 362 -4.93 -8.47 1.98
CA LEU A 362 -4.59 -7.11 1.55
C LEU A 362 -3.09 -6.98 1.27
N TYR A 363 -2.28 -7.57 2.14
CA TYR A 363 -0.83 -7.56 1.98
C TYR A 363 -0.37 -8.38 0.77
N LYS A 364 -1.06 -9.49 0.43
CA LYS A 364 -0.79 -10.25 -0.79
C LYS A 364 -0.98 -9.40 -2.05
N VAL A 365 -2.09 -8.67 -2.14
CA VAL A 365 -2.38 -7.78 -3.28
C VAL A 365 -1.30 -6.70 -3.43
N LEU A 366 -0.82 -6.14 -2.32
CA LEU A 366 0.25 -5.14 -2.35
C LEU A 366 1.58 -5.75 -2.83
N ARG A 367 1.93 -6.95 -2.36
CA ARG A 367 3.16 -7.62 -2.77
C ARG A 367 3.16 -8.00 -4.26
N MET A 368 2.01 -8.25 -4.87
CA MET A 368 1.91 -8.46 -6.33
C MET A 368 2.44 -7.28 -7.14
N ARG A 369 2.44 -6.06 -6.58
CA ARG A 369 2.98 -4.85 -7.25
C ARG A 369 4.49 -4.87 -7.36
N ALA A 370 5.17 -5.58 -6.47
CA ALA A 370 6.62 -5.77 -6.48
C ALA A 370 7.09 -6.88 -7.42
N ARG A 371 6.18 -7.48 -8.20
CA ARG A 371 6.55 -8.40 -9.29
C ARG A 371 7.58 -7.73 -10.21
N PRO A 372 8.52 -8.50 -10.79
CA PRO A 372 9.42 -7.94 -11.79
C PRO A 372 8.63 -7.31 -12.95
N LYS A 373 9.13 -6.18 -13.45
CA LYS A 373 8.55 -5.48 -14.61
C LYS A 373 9.10 -6.09 -15.88
N ILE A 374 8.26 -6.24 -16.89
CA ILE A 374 8.71 -6.61 -18.23
C ILE A 374 8.80 -5.34 -19.05
N LEU A 375 9.98 -5.07 -19.63
CA LEU A 375 10.17 -4.06 -20.65
C LEU A 375 10.39 -4.74 -21.99
N PHE A 376 9.85 -4.14 -23.05
CA PHE A 376 9.91 -4.68 -24.40
C PHE A 376 10.70 -3.74 -25.31
N ALA A 377 11.60 -4.33 -26.11
CA ALA A 377 12.38 -3.64 -27.13
C ALA A 377 12.20 -4.32 -28.49
N PRO A 378 11.56 -3.64 -29.48
CA PRO A 378 11.42 -4.16 -30.83
C PRO A 378 12.66 -3.96 -31.72
N SER A 379 13.76 -3.43 -31.16
CA SER A 379 14.99 -3.16 -31.90
C SER A 379 16.19 -3.23 -30.96
N PHE A 380 17.37 -3.47 -31.53
CA PHE A 380 18.62 -3.51 -30.79
C PHE A 380 18.88 -2.18 -30.06
N GLU A 381 18.66 -1.05 -30.74
CA GLU A 381 18.89 0.29 -30.19
C GLU A 381 18.03 0.54 -28.96
N GLN A 382 16.73 0.20 -29.04
CA GLN A 382 15.84 0.32 -27.88
C GLN A 382 16.23 -0.61 -26.73
N ALA A 383 16.75 -1.80 -27.03
CA ALA A 383 17.23 -2.73 -26.01
C ALA A 383 18.44 -2.14 -25.27
N VAL A 384 19.41 -1.58 -26.00
CA VAL A 384 20.58 -0.90 -25.42
C VAL A 384 20.13 0.29 -24.55
N ASP A 385 19.23 1.14 -25.04
CA ASP A 385 18.70 2.28 -24.29
C ASP A 385 18.02 1.88 -22.97
N ILE A 386 17.36 0.72 -22.94
CA ILE A 386 16.74 0.17 -21.72
C ILE A 386 17.80 -0.39 -20.79
N ILE A 387 18.79 -1.11 -21.31
CA ILE A 387 19.90 -1.65 -20.52
C ILE A 387 20.66 -0.52 -19.83
N ASP A 388 21.04 0.53 -20.58
CA ASP A 388 21.80 1.65 -20.02
C ASP A 388 21.05 2.35 -18.88
N ARG A 389 19.73 2.47 -19.01
CA ARG A 389 18.87 3.10 -17.98
C ARG A 389 18.63 2.21 -16.76
N TYR A 390 18.53 0.90 -16.93
CA TYR A 390 18.06 -0.01 -15.87
C TYR A 390 19.01 -1.16 -15.51
N LYS A 391 20.28 -1.12 -15.95
CA LYS A 391 21.27 -2.19 -15.74
C LYS A 391 21.37 -2.69 -14.30
N ASP A 392 21.29 -1.82 -13.31
CA ASP A 392 21.42 -2.18 -11.89
C ASP A 392 20.19 -2.96 -11.36
N TYR A 393 19.08 -2.92 -12.10
CA TYR A 393 17.81 -3.56 -11.78
C TYR A 393 17.45 -4.72 -12.71
N LEU A 394 18.22 -4.95 -13.79
CA LEU A 394 17.99 -6.05 -14.71
C LEU A 394 18.15 -7.41 -14.01
N LEU A 395 17.15 -8.26 -14.18
CA LEU A 395 17.14 -9.65 -13.75
C LEU A 395 17.66 -10.56 -14.87
N CYS A 396 17.15 -10.36 -16.09
CA CYS A 396 17.59 -11.07 -17.27
C CYS A 396 17.17 -10.33 -18.56
N LEU A 397 17.79 -10.76 -19.65
CA LEU A 397 17.46 -10.42 -21.04
C LEU A 397 16.95 -11.69 -21.73
N ILE A 398 15.87 -11.57 -22.49
CA ILE A 398 15.29 -12.61 -23.35
C ILE A 398 15.34 -12.06 -24.77
N THR A 399 15.87 -12.82 -25.72
CA THR A 399 16.05 -12.45 -27.13
C THR A 399 15.43 -13.49 -28.05
#